data_AF-A0A914K2N4-F1
#
_entry.id   AF-A0A914K2N4-F1
#
_cell.length_a   1.000
_cell.length_b   1.000
_cell.length_c   1.000
_cell.angle_alpha   90.00
_cell.angle_beta   90.00
_cell.angle_gamma   90.00
#
_symmetry.space_group_name_H-M   'P 1'
#
loop_
_entity.id
_entity.type
_entity.pdbx_description
1 polymer ?
#
loop_
_entity_poly.entity_id
_entity_poly.type
_entity_poly.pdbx_seq_one_letter_code
_entity_poly.pdbx_strand_id
1 'polypeptide(L)'
;MYETSVSFLSILCAAILKWPVALPIILTTTYLAFKNNPAQPLTVTQFFQSFQVGGHRGSPMRQPENTIASMVQAKNEGADLIEFDVSLTKDGIAVILHDDTLDRTTNASGQIRQLLFKDLSNVNCAAKFILQELVLTFF
;
A
#
# COMPACT_ATOMS: atom_id res chain seq x y z
N MET A 1 -42.41 -40.22 -11.07
CA MET A 1 -41.63 -40.36 -9.82
C MET A 1 -40.63 -39.20 -9.69
N TYR A 2 -41.11 -37.96 -9.68
CA TYR A 2 -40.28 -36.75 -9.70
C TYR A 2 -40.88 -35.74 -8.72
N GLU A 3 -40.69 -35.88 -7.41
CA GLU A 3 -41.16 -34.81 -6.50
C GLU A 3 -40.61 -34.80 -5.07
N THR A 4 -39.47 -35.44 -4.80
CA THR A 4 -38.87 -35.39 -3.44
C THR A 4 -37.50 -34.71 -3.37
N SER A 5 -37.01 -34.16 -4.49
CA SER A 5 -35.72 -33.47 -4.56
C SER A 5 -35.86 -31.95 -4.62
N VAL A 6 -36.84 -31.35 -3.93
CA VAL A 6 -36.75 -29.93 -3.58
C VAL A 6 -35.51 -29.83 -2.69
N SER A 7 -34.39 -29.51 -3.34
CA SER A 7 -33.06 -29.69 -2.78
C SER A 7 -32.98 -29.03 -1.41
N PHE A 8 -32.31 -29.68 -0.47
CA PHE A 8 -32.07 -29.14 0.88
C PHE A 8 -31.57 -27.68 0.81
N LEU A 9 -30.81 -27.37 -0.24
CA LEU A 9 -30.30 -26.04 -0.58
C LEU A 9 -31.41 -25.01 -0.86
N SER A 10 -32.47 -25.37 -1.59
CA SER A 10 -33.62 -24.48 -1.84
C SER A 10 -34.46 -24.20 -0.58
N ILE A 11 -34.64 -25.19 0.30
CA ILE A 11 -35.35 -25.00 1.58
C ILE A 11 -34.50 -24.15 2.54
N LEU A 12 -33.19 -24.40 2.58
CA LEU A 12 -32.24 -23.62 3.36
C LEU A 12 -32.19 -22.16 2.90
N CYS A 13 -32.09 -21.92 1.58
CA CYS A 13 -32.17 -20.57 1.01
C CYS A 13 -33.49 -19.86 1.35
N ALA A 14 -34.62 -20.54 1.24
CA ALA A 14 -35.94 -19.97 1.56
C ALA A 14 -36.12 -19.69 3.06
N ALA A 15 -35.51 -20.49 3.94
CA ALA A 15 -35.51 -20.25 5.38
C ALA A 15 -34.62 -19.06 5.78
N ILE A 16 -33.46 -18.91 5.13
CA ILE A 16 -32.53 -17.79 5.35
C ILE A 16 -33.14 -16.46 4.86
N LEU A 17 -33.82 -16.45 3.71
CA LEU A 17 -34.53 -15.28 3.16
C LEU A 17 -35.72 -14.81 4.02
N LYS A 18 -36.32 -15.71 4.81
CA LYS A 18 -37.45 -15.40 5.72
C LYS A 18 -37.03 -14.72 7.02
N TRP A 19 -35.73 -14.58 7.26
CA TRP A 19 -35.20 -13.96 8.47
C TRP A 19 -34.56 -12.61 8.15
N PRO A 20 -35.36 -11.53 8.01
CA PRO A 20 -34.82 -10.19 7.74
C PRO A 20 -33.85 -9.71 8.82
N VAL A 21 -33.84 -10.37 9.99
CA VAL A 21 -32.94 -10.08 11.11
C VAL A 21 -31.61 -10.85 11.01
N ALA A 22 -31.54 -11.97 10.29
CA ALA A 22 -30.30 -12.75 10.19
C ALA A 22 -29.23 -12.02 9.38
N LEU A 23 -29.61 -11.35 8.29
CA LEU A 23 -28.68 -10.58 7.46
C LEU A 23 -27.96 -9.46 8.23
N PRO A 24 -28.64 -8.54 8.95
CA PRO A 24 -27.96 -7.50 9.72
C PRO A 24 -27.11 -8.09 10.86
N ILE A 25 -27.51 -9.22 11.48
CA ILE A 25 -26.68 -9.90 12.49
C ILE A 25 -25.41 -10.45 11.86
N ILE A 26 -25.50 -11.14 10.72
CA ILE A 26 -24.34 -11.68 9.99
C ILE A 26 -23.41 -10.53 9.57
N LEU A 27 -23.95 -9.45 9.02
CA LEU A 27 -23.15 -8.28 8.62
C LEU A 27 -22.48 -7.60 9.83
N THR A 28 -23.19 -7.44 10.93
CA THR A 28 -22.65 -6.81 12.16
C THR A 28 -21.57 -7.67 12.79
N THR A 29 -21.80 -8.99 12.91
CA THR A 29 -20.82 -9.92 13.47
C THR A 29 -19.58 -10.03 12.59
N THR A 30 -19.75 -10.07 11.26
CA THR A 30 -18.65 -10.02 10.30
C THR A 30 -17.87 -8.72 10.43
N TYR A 31 -18.56 -7.57 10.48
CA TYR A 31 -17.92 -6.27 10.70
C TYR A 31 -17.14 -6.23 12.03
N LEU A 32 -17.71 -6.73 13.13
CA LEU A 32 -17.04 -6.74 14.43
C LEU A 32 -15.85 -7.71 14.48
N ALA A 33 -15.90 -8.82 13.74
CA ALA A 33 -14.82 -9.81 13.67
C ALA A 33 -13.65 -9.34 12.79
N PHE A 34 -13.93 -8.58 11.73
CA PHE A 34 -12.93 -8.13 10.75
C PHE A 34 -12.57 -6.64 10.85
N LYS A 35 -13.26 -5.85 11.68
CA LYS A 35 -12.82 -4.48 11.93
C LYS A 35 -11.44 -4.52 12.60
N ASN A 36 -10.49 -3.80 12.02
CA ASN A 36 -9.25 -3.53 12.71
C ASN A 36 -9.54 -2.58 13.87
N ASN A 37 -9.21 -3.00 15.09
CA ASN A 37 -9.23 -2.07 16.22
C ASN A 37 -8.15 -1.00 15.96
N PRO A 38 -8.47 0.30 16.10
CA PRO A 38 -7.46 1.33 15.98
C PRO A 38 -6.40 1.09 17.06
N ALA A 39 -5.14 1.39 16.73
CA ALA A 39 -4.08 1.40 17.71
C ALA A 39 -4.47 2.35 18.86
N GLN A 40 -4.24 1.93 20.10
CA GLN A 40 -4.53 2.76 21.26
C GLN A 40 -3.68 4.05 21.18
N PRO A 41 -4.27 5.26 21.32
CA PRO A 41 -3.54 6.51 21.11
C PRO A 41 -2.27 6.64 21.96
N LEU A 42 -2.30 6.16 23.20
CA LEU A 42 -1.14 6.17 24.10
C LEU A 42 0.02 5.33 23.57
N THR A 43 -0.27 4.21 22.91
CA THR A 43 0.75 3.33 22.32
C THR A 43 1.40 3.97 21.10
N VAL A 44 0.64 4.73 20.31
CA VAL A 44 1.17 5.44 19.14
C VAL A 44 2.10 6.57 19.57
N THR A 45 1.67 7.43 20.50
CA THR A 45 2.52 8.52 21.00
C THR A 45 3.80 8.00 21.66
N GLN A 46 3.72 6.93 22.44
CA GLN A 46 4.90 6.30 23.04
C GLN A 46 5.84 5.72 21.99
N PHE A 47 5.31 5.09 20.94
CA PHE A 47 6.12 4.53 19.86
C PHE A 47 6.93 5.60 19.11
N PHE A 48 6.31 6.75 18.81
CA PHE A 48 6.97 7.85 18.11
C PHE A 48 7.79 8.78 19.02
N GLN A 49 7.72 8.62 20.34
CA GLN A 49 8.33 9.55 21.30
C GLN A 49 9.85 9.69 21.13
N SER A 50 10.54 8.64 20.71
CA SER A 50 11.99 8.64 20.51
C SER A 50 12.44 9.03 19.10
N PHE A 51 11.51 9.16 18.14
CA PHE A 51 11.85 9.46 16.75
C PHE A 51 11.83 10.97 16.52
N GLN A 52 12.96 11.50 16.05
CA GLN A 52 13.15 12.93 15.80
C GLN A 52 13.29 13.23 14.31
N VAL A 53 13.92 12.31 13.56
CA VAL A 53 14.23 12.50 12.14
C VAL A 53 13.66 11.35 11.33
N GLY A 54 12.87 11.68 10.30
CA GLY A 54 12.36 10.70 9.34
C GLY A 54 12.85 10.95 7.93
N GLY A 55 13.35 9.89 7.30
CA GLY A 55 13.68 9.87 5.88
C GLY A 55 12.41 9.72 5.05
N HIS A 56 11.81 10.84 4.64
CA HIS A 56 10.66 10.86 3.73
C HIS A 56 11.09 10.32 2.36
N ARG A 57 10.57 9.14 1.99
CA ARG A 57 10.96 8.34 0.82
C ARG A 57 12.46 7.99 0.80
N GLY A 58 13.06 7.85 1.98
CA GLY A 58 14.49 7.72 2.21
C GLY A 58 15.22 9.08 2.28
N SER A 59 16.32 9.24 1.54
CA SER A 59 17.11 10.48 1.41
C SER A 59 17.05 11.00 -0.04
N PRO A 60 15.91 11.57 -0.47
CA PRO A 60 15.64 11.93 -1.87
C PRO A 60 16.52 13.06 -2.41
N MET A 61 17.28 13.75 -1.55
CA MET A 61 18.24 14.76 -1.98
C MET A 61 19.56 14.16 -2.48
N ARG A 62 19.92 12.96 -1.99
CA ARG A 62 21.20 12.29 -2.28
C ARG A 62 21.05 11.00 -3.08
N GLN A 63 19.87 10.40 -3.08
CA GLN A 63 19.57 9.19 -3.82
C GLN A 63 18.14 9.28 -4.40
N PRO A 64 17.81 8.52 -5.45
CA PRO A 64 16.45 8.51 -6.01
C PRO A 64 15.42 8.06 -4.96
N GLU A 65 14.35 8.84 -4.78
CA GLU A 65 13.30 8.56 -3.80
C GLU A 65 12.73 7.13 -3.93
N ASN A 66 12.24 6.56 -2.82
CA ASN A 66 11.57 5.26 -2.82
C ASN A 66 12.41 4.09 -3.38
N THR A 67 13.75 4.21 -3.33
CA THR A 67 14.69 3.13 -3.66
C THR A 67 15.41 2.61 -2.42
N ILE A 68 15.89 1.36 -2.47
CA ILE A 68 16.72 0.79 -1.40
C ILE A 68 17.95 1.67 -1.14
N ALA A 69 18.58 2.20 -2.19
CA ALA A 69 19.72 3.12 -2.05
C ALA A 69 19.37 4.36 -1.22
N SER A 70 18.21 4.96 -1.46
CA SER A 70 17.71 6.10 -0.69
C SER A 70 17.40 5.75 0.77
N MET A 71 16.85 4.57 1.02
CA MET A 71 16.60 4.09 2.39
C MET A 71 17.91 3.83 3.15
N VAL A 72 18.88 3.18 2.50
CA VAL A 72 20.22 2.96 3.07
C VAL A 72 20.92 4.29 3.36
N GLN A 73 20.82 5.25 2.45
CA GLN A 73 21.39 6.59 2.65
C GLN A 73 20.75 7.31 3.84
N ALA A 74 19.42 7.30 3.97
CA ALA A 74 18.72 7.90 5.11
C ALA A 74 19.16 7.26 6.44
N LYS A 75 19.31 5.93 6.47
CA LYS A 75 19.86 5.22 7.64
C LYS A 75 21.27 5.69 7.97
N ASN A 76 22.15 5.82 6.98
CA ASN A 76 23.52 6.28 7.19
C ASN A 76 23.60 7.73 7.69
N GLU A 77 22.58 8.53 7.39
CA GLU A 77 22.42 9.92 7.87
C GLU A 77 21.83 10.01 9.28
N GLY A 78 21.46 8.88 9.88
CA GLY A 78 20.92 8.82 11.24
C GLY A 78 19.41 9.03 11.32
N ALA A 79 18.65 8.75 10.26
CA ALA A 79 17.19 8.76 10.34
C ALA A 79 16.69 7.68 11.31
N ASP A 80 15.78 8.06 12.21
CA ASP A 80 15.15 7.15 13.18
C ASP A 80 14.08 6.27 12.52
N LEU A 81 13.41 6.83 11.50
CA LEU A 81 12.42 6.13 10.68
C LEU A 81 12.65 6.40 9.20
N ILE A 82 12.19 5.47 8.37
CA ILE A 82 12.19 5.61 6.92
C ILE A 82 10.74 5.45 6.48
N GLU A 83 10.24 6.47 5.80
CA GLU A 83 8.93 6.46 5.17
C GLU A 83 9.10 6.06 3.70
N PHE A 84 8.09 5.36 3.16
CA PHE A 84 8.03 4.97 1.76
C PHE A 84 6.59 4.76 1.32
N ASP A 85 6.34 4.97 0.04
CA ASP A 85 5.00 4.92 -0.54
C ASP A 85 4.75 3.58 -1.24
N VAL A 86 3.60 2.97 -0.98
CA VAL A 86 3.20 1.70 -1.60
C VAL A 86 2.05 1.93 -2.58
N SER A 87 2.19 1.36 -3.78
CA SER A 87 1.13 1.28 -4.78
C SER A 87 0.91 -0.17 -5.23
N LEU A 88 -0.17 -0.40 -5.97
CA LEU A 88 -0.52 -1.73 -6.49
C LEU A 88 -0.50 -1.73 -8.02
N THR A 89 0.09 -2.77 -8.60
CA THR A 89 -0.01 -3.08 -10.02
C THR A 89 -1.42 -3.58 -10.37
N LYS A 90 -1.70 -3.75 -11.66
CA LYS A 90 -2.98 -4.29 -12.18
C LYS A 90 -3.31 -5.68 -11.62
N ASP A 91 -2.29 -6.51 -11.41
CA ASP A 91 -2.39 -7.84 -10.81
C ASP A 91 -2.30 -7.83 -9.27
N GLY A 92 -2.39 -6.65 -8.64
CA GLY A 92 -2.48 -6.50 -7.19
C GLY A 92 -1.17 -6.70 -6.44
N ILE A 93 -0.03 -6.67 -7.14
CA ILE A 93 1.29 -6.82 -6.52
C ILE A 93 1.73 -5.45 -5.99
N ALA A 94 2.17 -5.43 -4.73
CA ALA A 94 2.66 -4.23 -4.08
C ALA A 94 4.03 -3.81 -4.62
N VAL A 95 4.18 -2.54 -4.94
CA VAL A 95 5.41 -1.91 -5.42
C VAL A 95 5.62 -0.58 -4.70
N ILE A 96 6.87 -0.11 -4.65
CA ILE A 96 7.20 1.17 -4.03
C ILE A 96 7.21 2.26 -5.11
N LEU A 97 6.24 3.17 -5.04
CA LEU A 97 6.07 4.30 -5.96
C LEU A 97 5.08 5.29 -5.35
N HIS A 98 5.45 6.57 -5.30
CA HIS A 98 4.57 7.61 -4.78
C HIS A 98 3.46 8.01 -5.76
N ASP A 99 3.84 8.27 -7.01
CA ASP A 99 2.93 8.80 -8.02
C ASP A 99 2.03 7.68 -8.58
N ASP A 100 0.86 8.05 -9.11
CA ASP A 100 0.00 7.10 -9.84
C ASP A 100 0.60 6.66 -11.19
N THR A 101 1.62 7.38 -11.68
CA THR A 101 2.29 7.10 -12.95
C THR A 101 3.80 6.97 -12.82
N LEU A 102 4.42 6.30 -13.78
CA LEU A 102 5.87 6.08 -13.83
C LEU A 102 6.67 7.31 -14.31
N ASP A 103 5.99 8.34 -14.80
CA ASP A 103 6.58 9.39 -15.63
C ASP A 103 7.58 10.30 -14.90
N ARG A 104 7.39 10.61 -13.62
CA ARG A 104 8.26 11.61 -12.95
C ARG A 104 9.63 11.06 -12.57
N THR A 105 9.68 9.84 -12.03
CA THR A 105 10.89 9.30 -11.37
C THR A 105 11.59 8.22 -12.21
N THR A 106 10.93 7.69 -13.24
CA THR A 106 11.45 6.53 -13.98
C THR A 106 11.71 6.82 -15.46
N ASN A 107 12.27 5.84 -16.18
CA ASN A 107 12.42 5.84 -17.65
C ASN A 107 11.16 5.37 -18.41
N ALA A 108 10.08 5.03 -17.71
CA ALA A 108 8.85 4.54 -18.29
C ALA A 108 7.71 5.55 -18.12
N SER A 109 6.57 5.25 -18.75
CA SER A 109 5.37 6.09 -18.73
C SER A 109 4.12 5.25 -18.51
N GLY A 110 3.07 5.88 -18.00
CA GLY A 110 1.76 5.26 -17.82
C GLY A 110 1.41 4.98 -16.36
N GLN A 111 0.14 4.63 -16.14
CA GLN A 111 -0.42 4.43 -14.80
C GLN A 111 -0.03 3.06 -14.22
N ILE A 112 0.49 3.04 -13.00
CA ILE A 112 0.95 1.81 -12.34
C ILE A 112 -0.17 0.78 -12.19
N ARG A 113 -1.40 1.25 -11.91
CA ARG A 113 -2.60 0.42 -11.76
C ARG A 113 -3.05 -0.26 -13.06
N GLN A 114 -2.47 0.10 -14.20
CA GLN A 114 -2.79 -0.48 -15.51
C GLN A 114 -1.72 -1.48 -16.00
N LEU A 115 -0.57 -1.56 -15.33
CA LEU A 115 0.57 -2.42 -15.70
C LEU A 115 0.61 -3.69 -14.86
N LEU A 116 1.09 -4.80 -15.43
CA LEU A 116 1.38 -6.02 -14.64
C LEU A 116 2.79 -5.90 -14.04
N PHE A 117 3.04 -6.55 -12.89
CA PHE A 117 4.35 -6.51 -12.26
C PHE A 117 5.49 -6.96 -13.19
N LYS A 118 5.25 -7.96 -14.04
CA LYS A 118 6.24 -8.45 -15.02
C LYS A 118 6.70 -7.37 -16.01
N ASP A 119 5.84 -6.39 -16.29
CA ASP A 119 6.12 -5.31 -17.24
C ASP A 119 7.11 -4.29 -16.64
N LEU A 120 7.32 -4.33 -15.31
CA LEU A 120 8.20 -3.42 -14.57
C LEU A 120 9.66 -3.89 -14.52
N SER A 121 9.97 -5.09 -15.05
CA SER A 121 11.27 -5.74 -14.93
C SER A 121 12.48 -4.91 -15.41
N ASN A 122 12.27 -3.97 -16.34
CA ASN A 122 13.32 -3.11 -16.90
C ASN A 122 13.11 -1.61 -16.57
N VAL A 123 12.24 -1.29 -15.61
CA VAL A 123 11.99 0.10 -15.20
C VAL A 123 13.11 0.55 -14.28
N ASN A 124 13.78 1.65 -14.65
CA ASN A 124 14.83 2.28 -13.87
C ASN A 124 14.25 3.47 -13.09
N CYS A 125 14.10 3.30 -11.77
CA CYS A 125 13.57 4.32 -10.86
C CYS A 125 14.55 5.46 -10.52
N ALA A 126 15.75 5.47 -11.11
CA ALA A 126 16.75 6.52 -10.97
C ALA A 126 16.93 7.35 -12.24
N ALA A 127 16.22 7.01 -13.33
CA ALA A 127 16.50 7.53 -14.67
C ALA A 127 16.43 9.07 -14.79
N LYS A 128 15.65 9.71 -13.92
CA LYS A 128 15.45 11.17 -13.90
C LYS A 128 16.01 11.83 -12.63
N PHE A 129 16.74 11.08 -11.81
CA PHE A 129 17.34 11.61 -10.59
C PHE A 129 18.53 12.52 -10.91
N ILE A 130 18.57 13.68 -10.26
CA ILE A 130 19.68 14.63 -10.36
C ILE A 130 20.13 14.94 -8.94
N LEU A 131 21.42 14.74 -8.65
CA LEU A 131 22.01 15.08 -7.36
C LEU A 131 21.87 16.58 -7.12
N GLN A 132 21.18 16.95 -6.03
CA GLN A 132 20.92 18.35 -5.70
C GLN A 132 22.16 19.11 -5.22
N GLU A 133 23.23 18.43 -4.81
CA GLU A 133 24.50 19.06 -4.43
C GLU A 133 25.17 19.83 -5.59
N LEU A 134 24.89 19.47 -6.84
CA LEU A 134 25.45 20.14 -8.02
C LEU A 134 24.71 21.43 -8.42
N VAL A 135 23.46 21.62 -7.98
CA VAL A 135 22.62 22.76 -8.40
C VAL A 135 22.92 24.02 -7.59
N LEU A 136 23.52 23.88 -6.40
CA LEU A 136 23.79 25.00 -5.49
C LEU A 136 25.19 25.63 -5.64
N THR A 137 26.06 25.12 -6.53
CA THR A 137 27.43 25.63 -6.75
C THR A 137 27.62 26.56 -7.95
N PHE A 138 26.53 27.01 -8.59
CA PHE A 138 26.59 27.96 -9.70
C PHE A 138 25.74 29.21 -9.43
N PHE A 139 26.08 29.97 -8.39
CA PHE A 139 25.73 31.39 -8.23
C PHE A 139 26.86 32.12 -7.51
#